data_AF-A0A2E3J6R5-F1
#
_entry.id   AF-A0A2E3J6R5-F1
#
_cell.length_a   1.000
_cell.length_b   1.000
_cell.length_c   1.000
_cell.angle_alpha   90.00
_cell.angle_beta   90.00
_cell.angle_gamma   90.00
#
_symmetry.space_group_name_H-M   'P 1'
#
loop_
_entity.id
_entity.type
_entity.pdbx_description
1 polymer ?
#
loop_
_entity_poly.entity_id
_entity_poly.type
_entity_poly.pdbx_seq_one_letter_code
_entity_poly.pdbx_strand_id
1 'polypeptide(L)' 'MAARDLTTGVYKYKTTLRGFLSTEGDLARMISQGIPGTAMPKFPHLSDQDLAVVAEHLKKLSGEGEMGKP' A
#
# COMPACT_ATOMS: atom_id res chain seq x y z
N MET A 1 15.64 -9.57 7.72
CA MET A 1 14.22 -9.16 7.82
C MET A 1 13.65 -9.19 6.42
N ALA A 2 12.69 -10.06 6.14
CA ALA A 2 12.14 -10.21 4.78
C ALA A 2 11.15 -9.07 4.47
N ALA A 3 11.05 -8.71 3.19
CA ALA A 3 10.01 -7.80 2.73
C ALA A 3 8.62 -8.42 3.02
N ARG A 4 7.64 -7.56 3.32
CA ARG A 4 6.27 -8.01 3.55
C ARG A 4 5.67 -8.49 2.23
N ASP A 5 4.92 -9.58 2.27
CA ASP A 5 4.12 -10.00 1.12
C ASP A 5 2.97 -9.01 0.88
N LEU A 6 2.97 -8.37 -0.29
CA LEU A 6 2.00 -7.36 -0.70
C LEU A 6 0.87 -7.94 -1.57
N THR A 7 0.94 -9.23 -1.92
CA THR A 7 -0.07 -9.92 -2.75
C THR A 7 -1.35 -10.27 -1.99
N THR A 8 -1.30 -10.18 -0.66
CA THR A 8 -2.46 -10.46 0.20
C THR A 8 -3.40 -9.27 0.39
N GLY A 9 -3.01 -8.04 0.01
CA GLY A 9 -3.78 -6.82 0.32
C GLY A 9 -3.88 -6.49 1.82
N VAL A 10 -3.14 -7.20 2.68
CA VAL A 10 -3.20 -7.03 4.14
C VAL A 10 -2.06 -6.14 4.63
N TYR A 11 -2.40 -4.87 4.86
CA TYR A 11 -1.50 -3.84 5.36
C TYR A 11 -1.68 -3.61 6.87
N LYS A 12 -0.55 -3.47 7.59
CA LYS A 12 -0.52 -3.36 9.07
C LYS A 12 -0.77 -1.93 9.57
N TYR A 13 -0.17 -0.92 8.93
CA TYR A 13 -0.28 0.49 9.35
C TYR A 13 -1.31 1.21 8.51
N LYS A 14 -2.57 0.95 8.79
CA LYS A 14 -3.68 1.53 8.05
C LYS A 14 -4.66 2.26 8.93
N THR A 15 -5.29 3.25 8.33
CA THR A 15 -6.36 4.06 8.92
C THR A 15 -7.72 3.35 8.82
N THR A 16 -7.86 2.40 7.88
CA THR A 16 -9.06 1.57 7.74
C THR A 16 -9.16 0.52 8.85
N LEU A 17 -10.39 0.15 9.21
CA LEU A 17 -10.66 -0.89 10.21
C LEU A 17 -10.03 -2.25 9.82
N ARG A 18 -9.70 -3.07 10.82
CA ARG A 18 -9.24 -4.45 10.58
C ARG A 18 -10.29 -5.22 9.78
N GLY A 19 -9.84 -5.92 8.75
CA GLY A 19 -10.72 -6.63 7.81
C GLY A 19 -11.16 -5.81 6.60
N PHE A 20 -11.00 -4.48 6.62
CA PHE A 20 -11.21 -3.63 5.45
C PHE A 20 -9.89 -3.39 4.71
N LEU A 21 -9.97 -3.18 3.40
CA LEU A 21 -8.82 -2.93 2.55
C LEU A 21 -8.22 -1.55 2.83
N SER A 22 -6.92 -1.39 2.54
CA SER A 22 -6.26 -0.08 2.64
C SER A 22 -6.71 0.81 1.49
N THR A 23 -7.10 2.04 1.80
CA THR A 23 -7.39 3.06 0.79
C THR A 23 -6.10 3.47 0.07
N GLU A 24 -6.20 3.98 -1.16
CA GLU A 24 -5.03 4.51 -1.90
C GLU A 24 -4.22 5.54 -1.09
N GLY A 25 -4.89 6.45 -0.38
CA GLY A 25 -4.19 7.44 0.46
C GLY A 25 -3.42 6.81 1.62
N ASP A 26 -3.86 5.66 2.12
CA ASP A 26 -3.18 4.91 3.17
C ASP A 26 -1.91 4.24 2.65
N LEU A 27 -1.99 3.65 1.45
CA LEU A 27 -0.85 3.08 0.73
C LEU A 27 0.17 4.16 0.35
N ALA A 28 -0.28 5.26 -0.24
CA ALA A 28 0.56 6.38 -0.62
C ALA A 28 1.31 6.95 0.58
N ARG A 29 0.62 7.10 1.72
CA ARG A 29 1.23 7.56 2.96
C ARG A 29 2.26 6.56 3.51
N MET A 30 1.96 5.25 3.49
CA MET A 30 2.90 4.21 3.87
C MET A 30 4.19 4.25 3.04
N ILE A 31 4.06 4.40 1.73
CA ILE A 31 5.21 4.42 0.81
C ILE A 31 6.02 5.72 1.00
N SER A 32 5.34 6.85 1.13
CA SER A 32 5.98 8.15 1.36
C SER A 32 6.75 8.18 2.69
N GLN A 33 6.12 7.75 3.79
CA GLN A 33 6.71 7.81 5.13
C GLN A 33 7.66 6.65 5.43
N GLY A 34 7.51 5.52 4.73
CA GLY A 34 8.16 4.26 5.09
C GLY A 34 7.67 3.72 6.43
N ILE A 35 8.22 2.59 6.87
CA ILE A 35 7.90 2.01 8.18
C ILE A 35 9.18 1.88 9.01
N PRO A 36 9.37 2.71 10.05
CA PRO A 36 10.57 2.68 10.87
C PRO A 36 10.71 1.32 11.57
N GLY A 37 11.94 0.79 11.60
CA GLY A 37 12.22 -0.53 12.17
C GLY A 37 11.91 -1.70 11.24
N THR A 38 11.64 -1.45 9.95
CA THR A 38 11.45 -2.49 8.92
C THR A 38 12.39 -2.28 7.73
N ALA A 39 12.39 -3.23 6.78
CA ALA A 39 13.10 -3.12 5.51
C ALA A 39 12.41 -2.18 4.50
N MET A 40 11.35 -1.45 4.89
CA MET A 40 10.63 -0.50 4.03
C MET A 40 11.10 0.94 4.32
N PRO A 41 12.04 1.50 3.53
CA PRO A 41 12.49 2.86 3.69
C PRO A 41 11.41 3.87 3.25
N LYS A 42 11.60 5.13 3.62
CA LYS A 42 10.85 6.25 3.04
C LYS A 42 11.27 6.47 1.59
N PHE A 43 10.32 6.79 0.72
CA PHE A 43 10.58 7.13 -0.68
C PHE A 43 10.29 8.63 -0.94
N PRO A 44 11.12 9.55 -0.44
CA PRO A 44 10.86 11.00 -0.55
C PRO A 44 11.03 11.56 -1.96
N HIS A 45 11.56 10.76 -2.90
CA HIS A 45 11.77 11.13 -4.29
C HIS A 45 10.56 10.82 -5.19
N LEU A 46 9.54 10.13 -4.68
CA LEU A 46 8.32 9.85 -5.43
C LEU A 46 7.36 11.02 -5.29
N SER A 47 6.81 11.47 -6.41
CA SER A 47 5.75 12.49 -6.42
C SER A 47 4.42 11.87 -6.02
N ASP A 48 3.44 12.69 -5.62
CA ASP A 48 2.08 12.22 -5.30
C ASP A 48 1.44 11.40 -6.45
N GLN A 49 1.77 11.73 -7.70
CA GLN A 49 1.34 10.97 -8.88
C GLN A 49 1.96 9.57 -8.93
N ASP A 50 3.27 9.45 -8.67
CA ASP A 50 3.93 8.14 -8.64
C ASP A 50 3.39 7.29 -7.50
N LEU A 51 3.16 7.90 -6.34
CA LEU A 51 2.57 7.21 -5.19
C LEU A 51 1.18 6.67 -5.51
N ALA A 52 0.35 7.43 -6.23
CA ALA A 52 -0.96 6.98 -6.68
C ALA A 52 -0.87 5.80 -7.66
N VAL A 53 0.05 5.88 -8.63
CA VAL A 53 0.29 4.77 -9.58
C VAL A 53 0.74 3.51 -8.87
N VAL A 54 1.67 3.62 -7.91
CA VAL A 54 2.14 2.47 -7.12
C VAL A 54 1.01 1.91 -6.25
N ALA A 55 0.22 2.77 -5.60
CA ALA A 55 -0.92 2.34 -4.80
C ALA A 55 -1.97 1.58 -5.65
N GLU A 56 -2.26 2.06 -6.85
CA GLU A 56 -3.12 1.36 -7.81
C GLU A 56 -2.52 0.01 -8.22
N HIS A 57 -1.22 -0.03 -8.48
CA HIS A 57 -0.51 -1.26 -8.84
C HIS A 57 -0.55 -2.30 -7.70
N LEU A 58 -0.43 -1.85 -6.45
CA LEU A 58 -0.50 -2.70 -5.26
C LEU A 58 -1.90 -3.29 -5.05
N LYS A 59 -2.97 -2.54 -5.38
CA LYS A 59 -4.34 -3.07 -5.40
C LYS A 59 -4.48 -4.18 -6.44
N LYS A 60 -4.03 -3.93 -7.68
CA LYS A 60 -4.04 -4.93 -8.75
C LYS A 60 -3.25 -6.18 -8.36
N LEU A 61 -2.08 -5.99 -7.75
CA LEU A 61 -1.22 -7.09 -7.27
C LEU A 61 -1.88 -7.92 -6.17
N SER A 62 -2.73 -7.30 -5.34
CA SER A 62 -3.45 -7.98 -4.26
C SER A 62 -4.61 -8.87 -4.75
N GLY A 63 -4.79 -8.99 -6.08
CA GLY A 63 -5.93 -9.70 -6.66
C GLY A 63 -7.21 -8.87 -6.71
N GLU A 64 -7.18 -7.61 -6.28
CA GLU A 64 -8.32 -6.68 -6.45
C GLU A 64 -8.47 -6.16 -7.88
N GLY A 65 -7.71 -6.71 -8.84
CA GLY A 65 -7.90 -6.43 -10.25
C GLY A 65 -9.34 -6.66 -10.74
N GLU A 66 -10.14 -7.48 -10.05
CA GLU A 66 -11.51 -7.82 -10.46
C GLU A 66 -12.53 -7.99 -9.32
N MET A 67 -12.44 -7.24 -8.20
CA MET A 67 -13.53 -7.25 -7.20
C MET A 67 -13.89 -5.85 -6.70
N GLY A 68 -14.18 -4.99 -7.68
CA GLY A 68 -14.77 -3.66 -7.50
C GLY A 68 -15.81 -3.37 -8.57
N LYS A 69 -16.73 -4.31 -8.82
CA LYS A 69 -18.02 -4.08 -9.47
C LYS A 69 -19.04 -5.09 -8.90
N PRO A 70 -20.29 -4.69 -8.62
CA PRO A 70 -20.83 -3.42 -8.09
C PRO A 70 -21.07 -3.48 -6.56
#